data_AF-A0A154PIP4-F1
#
_entry.id   AF-A0A154PIP4-F1
#
_cell.length_a   1.000
_cell.length_b   1.000
_cell.length_c   1.000
_cell.angle_alpha   90.00
_cell.angle_beta   90.00
_cell.angle_gamma   90.00
#
_symmetry.space_group_name_H-M   'P 1'
#
loop_
_entity.id
_entity.type
_entity.pdbx_description
1 polymer ?
#
loop_
_entity_poly.entity_id
_entity_poly.type
_entity_poly.pdbx_seq_one_letter_code
_entity_poly.pdbx_strand_id
1 'polypeptide(L)'
;MQQSEAPESRSSRPTNLTENNNTAEPVKSYANATKSESFPTKDQAIILLAVDGITINEYACAVGSIIGPKALRYISRISNGRICIYLDKKETVPKLIEKHKYITINTTLK
;
A
#
# COMPACT_ATOMS: atom_id res chain seq x y z
N MET A 1 -24.59 31.96 -35.52
CA MET A 1 -24.14 31.52 -34.19
C MET A 1 -25.19 30.56 -33.66
N GLN A 2 -24.96 29.26 -33.77
CA GLN A 2 -25.80 28.24 -33.14
C GLN A 2 -24.96 27.59 -32.03
N GLN A 3 -25.43 27.67 -30.79
CA GLN A 3 -24.87 27.00 -29.64
C GLN A 3 -25.18 25.50 -29.70
N SER A 4 -24.16 24.67 -29.46
CA SER A 4 -24.27 23.23 -29.30
C SER A 4 -24.44 22.89 -27.80
N GLU A 5 -25.59 22.35 -27.42
CA GLU A 5 -25.85 21.77 -26.08
C GLU A 5 -25.20 20.38 -25.94
N ALA A 6 -24.57 20.14 -24.78
CA ALA A 6 -24.03 18.84 -24.38
C ALA A 6 -25.13 17.99 -23.75
N PRO A 7 -25.18 16.66 -23.98
CA PRO A 7 -26.20 15.83 -23.33
C PRO A 7 -25.85 15.51 -21.87
N GLU A 8 -26.79 15.83 -20.98
CA GLU A 8 -26.76 15.61 -19.54
C GLU A 8 -26.81 14.12 -19.14
N SER A 9 -25.98 13.78 -18.14
CA SER A 9 -26.22 12.93 -16.98
C SER A 9 -27.28 11.80 -17.08
N ARG A 10 -26.84 10.56 -17.29
CA ARG A 10 -27.68 9.35 -17.07
C ARG A 10 -27.77 9.02 -15.58
N SER A 11 -28.82 9.51 -14.93
CA SER A 11 -29.28 9.03 -13.62
C SER A 11 -29.74 7.57 -13.75
N SER A 12 -29.08 6.65 -13.05
CA SER A 12 -29.41 5.22 -13.08
C SER A 12 -30.56 4.94 -12.09
N ARG A 13 -31.72 4.60 -12.64
CA ARG A 13 -32.95 4.19 -11.93
C ARG A 13 -32.69 2.93 -11.07
N PRO A 14 -33.09 2.89 -9.79
CA PRO A 14 -33.06 1.64 -9.03
C PRO A 14 -34.26 0.78 -9.42
N THR A 15 -34.00 -0.40 -9.98
CA THR A 15 -35.02 -1.44 -10.20
C THR A 15 -35.11 -2.30 -8.94
N ASN A 16 -36.20 -2.16 -8.19
CA ASN A 16 -36.53 -3.10 -7.12
C ASN A 16 -36.73 -4.50 -7.73
N LEU A 17 -35.85 -5.44 -7.38
CA LEU A 17 -36.02 -6.86 -7.67
C LEU A 17 -36.30 -7.59 -6.36
N THR A 18 -37.42 -8.32 -6.43
CA THR A 18 -38.10 -9.18 -5.49
C THR A 18 -37.20 -9.97 -4.53
N GLU A 19 -37.56 -9.95 -3.25
CA GLU A 19 -37.02 -10.80 -2.17
C GLU A 19 -37.28 -12.28 -2.50
N ASN A 20 -36.21 -13.02 -2.82
CA ASN A 20 -36.22 -14.47 -2.77
C ASN A 20 -35.15 -14.91 -1.75
N ASN A 21 -35.64 -15.42 -0.63
CA ASN A 21 -34.86 -16.05 0.43
C ASN A 21 -34.24 -17.35 -0.07
N ASN A 22 -33.12 -17.24 -0.77
CA ASN A 22 -32.17 -18.33 -0.96
C ASN A 22 -30.84 -17.85 -0.38
N THR A 23 -30.21 -18.71 0.42
CA THR A 23 -28.91 -18.49 1.07
C THR A 23 -27.85 -18.21 0.00
N ALA A 24 -27.80 -16.95 -0.44
CA ALA A 24 -26.89 -16.50 -1.46
C ALA A 24 -25.51 -16.36 -0.80
N GLU A 25 -24.58 -17.20 -1.24
CA GLU A 25 -23.15 -16.99 -1.01
C GLU A 25 -22.85 -15.49 -1.20
N PRO A 26 -22.16 -14.85 -0.25
CA PRO A 26 -21.99 -13.41 -0.24
C PRO A 26 -21.41 -12.98 -1.59
N VAL A 27 -22.13 -12.08 -2.27
CA VAL A 27 -21.71 -11.54 -3.58
C VAL A 27 -20.29 -11.02 -3.44
N LYS A 28 -19.34 -11.71 -4.09
CA LYS A 28 -17.92 -11.36 -4.08
C LYS A 28 -17.72 -10.08 -4.87
N SER A 29 -17.86 -8.95 -4.17
CA SER A 29 -17.56 -7.62 -4.70
C SER A 29 -16.12 -7.24 -4.36
N TYR A 30 -15.45 -6.54 -5.27
CA TYR A 30 -14.14 -5.93 -5.01
C TYR A 30 -14.13 -5.12 -3.71
N ALA A 31 -15.21 -4.39 -3.44
CA ALA A 31 -15.36 -3.60 -2.22
C ALA A 31 -15.43 -4.44 -0.93
N ASN A 32 -15.85 -5.72 -1.01
CA ASN A 32 -15.81 -6.63 0.14
C ASN A 32 -14.44 -7.29 0.30
N ALA A 33 -13.74 -7.58 -0.79
CA ALA A 33 -12.39 -8.16 -0.75
C ALA A 33 -11.35 -7.24 -0.09
N THR A 34 -11.55 -5.91 -0.17
CA THR A 34 -10.63 -4.94 0.43
C THR A 34 -10.92 -4.66 1.91
N LYS A 35 -12.06 -5.08 2.46
CA LYS A 35 -12.44 -4.81 3.87
C LYS A 35 -11.65 -5.61 4.89
N SER A 36 -11.09 -6.76 4.51
CA SER A 36 -10.33 -7.64 5.40
C SER A 36 -8.86 -7.26 5.52
N GLU A 37 -8.34 -6.47 4.58
CA GLU A 37 -6.92 -6.09 4.53
C GLU A 37 -6.73 -4.74 5.21
N SER A 38 -6.30 -4.76 6.47
CA SER A 38 -5.84 -3.54 7.15
C SER A 38 -4.47 -3.15 6.59
N PHE A 39 -4.46 -2.29 5.57
CA PHE A 39 -3.23 -1.77 5.00
C PHE A 39 -2.54 -0.82 6.00
N PRO A 40 -1.21 -0.85 6.13
CA PRO A 40 -0.51 0.05 7.02
C PRO A 40 -0.74 1.53 6.66
N THR A 41 -0.86 2.36 7.69
CA THR A 41 -1.10 3.80 7.56
C THR A 41 0.20 4.56 7.27
N LYS A 42 0.09 5.83 6.86
CA LYS A 42 1.27 6.68 6.58
C LYS A 42 2.21 6.82 7.79
N ASP A 43 1.66 6.78 9.00
CA ASP A 43 2.42 6.94 10.24
C ASP A 43 3.29 5.71 10.55
N GLN A 44 3.07 4.61 9.83
CA GLN A 44 3.85 3.38 9.90
C GLN A 44 4.87 3.31 8.75
N ALA A 45 4.98 4.36 7.91
CA ALA A 45 5.85 4.37 6.75
C ALA A 45 7.14 5.17 6.97
N ILE A 46 8.23 4.66 6.41
CA ILE A 46 9.48 5.42 6.22
C ILE A 46 9.75 5.56 4.72
N ILE A 47 10.37 6.68 4.35
CA ILE A 47 10.77 6.97 2.98
C ILE A 47 12.29 7.09 2.94
N LEU A 48 12.91 6.33 2.05
CA LEU A 48 14.33 6.35 1.77
C LEU A 48 14.55 6.83 0.33
N LEU A 49 15.70 7.45 0.07
CA LEU A 49 16.17 7.64 -1.29
C LEU A 49 16.66 6.29 -1.83
N ALA A 50 16.22 5.95 -3.03
CA ALA A 50 16.69 4.78 -3.74
C ALA A 50 18.11 5.05 -4.26
N VAL A 51 18.97 4.04 -4.12
CA VAL A 51 20.32 4.01 -4.67
C VAL A 51 20.28 3.11 -5.90
N ASP A 52 20.83 3.60 -7.01
CA ASP A 52 20.84 2.85 -8.25
C ASP A 52 21.65 1.56 -8.11
N GLY A 53 21.17 0.50 -8.76
CA GLY A 53 21.76 -0.84 -8.66
C GLY A 53 21.32 -1.65 -7.43
N ILE A 54 20.60 -1.04 -6.46
CA ILE A 54 20.09 -1.76 -5.29
C ILE A 54 18.63 -2.19 -5.51
N THR A 55 18.36 -3.47 -5.24
CA THR A 55 17.04 -4.07 -5.38
C THR A 55 16.17 -3.87 -4.14
N ILE A 56 14.84 -3.89 -4.33
CA ILE A 56 13.86 -3.82 -3.22
C ILE A 56 14.10 -4.93 -2.17
N ASN A 57 14.51 -6.11 -2.62
CA ASN A 57 14.80 -7.23 -1.72
C ASN A 57 15.98 -6.93 -0.79
N GLU A 58 17.02 -6.26 -1.30
CA GLU A 58 18.18 -5.88 -0.48
C GLU A 58 17.80 -4.81 0.57
N TYR A 59 16.94 -3.86 0.21
CA TYR A 59 16.35 -2.95 1.19
C TYR A 59 15.53 -3.70 2.25
N ALA A 60 14.72 -4.68 1.83
CA ALA A 60 13.91 -5.47 2.74
C ALA A 60 14.79 -6.29 3.72
N CYS A 61 15.87 -6.90 3.22
CA CYS A 61 16.83 -7.64 4.04
C CYS A 61 17.57 -6.73 5.02
N ALA A 62 18.06 -5.58 4.57
CA ALA A 62 18.80 -4.64 5.42
C ALA A 62 17.92 -4.07 6.53
N VAL A 63 16.72 -3.59 6.19
CA VAL A 63 15.77 -3.06 7.18
C VAL A 63 15.26 -4.18 8.08
N GLY A 64 14.88 -5.33 7.52
CA GLY A 64 14.42 -6.49 8.28
C GLY A 64 15.45 -7.02 9.27
N SER A 65 16.75 -6.85 9.01
CA SER A 65 17.82 -7.19 9.95
C SER A 65 17.90 -6.23 11.14
N ILE A 66 17.46 -4.97 10.97
CA ILE A 66 17.48 -3.94 12.02
C ILE A 66 16.25 -4.03 12.92
N ILE A 67 15.05 -4.13 12.33
CA ILE A 67 13.78 -4.12 13.08
C ILE A 67 13.21 -5.52 13.34
N GLY A 68 13.78 -6.55 12.73
CA GLY A 68 13.23 -7.90 12.69
C GLY A 68 12.29 -8.11 11.50
N PRO A 69 12.35 -9.27 10.83
CA PRO A 69 11.59 -9.51 9.59
C PRO A 69 10.08 -9.46 9.76
N LYS A 70 9.57 -9.74 10.97
CA LYS A 70 8.13 -9.69 11.29
C LYS A 70 7.58 -8.27 11.34
N ALA A 71 8.43 -7.27 11.59
CA ALA A 71 8.03 -5.88 11.66
C ALA A 71 7.92 -5.22 10.28
N LEU A 72 8.45 -5.84 9.22
CA LEU A 72 8.36 -5.35 7.84
C LEU A 72 7.06 -5.87 7.20
N ARG A 73 6.12 -4.98 6.92
CA ARG A 73 4.81 -5.34 6.34
C ARG A 73 4.78 -5.20 4.83
N TYR A 74 5.36 -4.12 4.32
CA TYR A 74 5.32 -3.85 2.89
C TYR A 74 6.52 -2.98 2.49
N ILE A 75 6.97 -3.15 1.26
CA ILE A 75 8.02 -2.34 0.67
C ILE A 75 7.75 -2.14 -0.81
N SER A 76 7.92 -0.92 -1.30
CA SER A 76 7.78 -0.61 -2.71
C SER A 76 8.68 0.54 -3.14
N ARG A 77 9.07 0.52 -4.42
CA ARG A 77 9.66 1.69 -5.08
C ARG A 77 8.53 2.61 -5.51
N ILE A 78 8.62 3.88 -5.12
CA ILE A 78 7.69 4.93 -5.51
C ILE A 78 8.38 5.93 -6.44
N SER A 79 7.60 6.86 -7.00
CA SER A 79 8.11 7.88 -7.90
C SER A 79 9.21 8.76 -7.27
N ASN A 80 10.04 9.34 -8.14
CA ASN A 80 11.17 10.22 -7.81
C ASN A 80 12.30 9.50 -7.07
N GLY A 81 12.59 8.24 -7.45
CA GLY A 81 13.75 7.52 -6.90
C GLY A 81 13.65 7.32 -5.40
N ARG A 82 12.47 6.96 -4.88
CA ARG A 82 12.25 6.74 -3.45
C ARG A 82 11.77 5.33 -3.18
N ILE A 83 12.11 4.81 -2.01
CA ILE A 83 11.60 3.54 -1.49
C ILE A 83 10.71 3.87 -0.30
N CYS A 84 9.48 3.36 -0.32
CA CYS A 84 8.56 3.41 0.81
C CYS A 84 8.55 2.05 1.51
N ILE A 85 8.71 2.07 2.83
CA ILE A 85 8.69 0.86 3.65
C ILE A 85 7.67 1.05 4.76
N TYR A 86 6.70 0.15 4.83
CA TYR A 86 5.70 0.12 5.88
C TYR A 86 6.05 -0.90 6.95
N LEU A 87 5.96 -0.45 8.19
CA LEU A 87 6.21 -1.23 9.39
C LEU A 87 4.92 -1.73 10.01
N ASP A 88 5.04 -2.61 11.00
CA ASP A 88 3.93 -3.20 11.75
C ASP A 88 3.18 -2.20 12.63
N LYS A 89 3.90 -1.24 13.23
CA LYS A 89 3.41 -0.35 14.29
C LYS A 89 3.96 1.06 14.12
N LYS A 90 3.16 2.03 14.56
CA LYS A 90 3.53 3.46 14.50
C LYS A 90 4.74 3.76 15.38
N GLU A 91 4.89 3.04 16.49
CA GLU A 91 5.99 3.24 17.45
C GLU A 91 7.33 2.67 16.95
N THR A 92 7.31 1.78 15.96
CA THR A 92 8.53 1.20 15.38
C THR A 92 9.27 2.23 14.52
N VAL A 93 8.53 3.13 13.86
CA VAL A 93 9.09 4.19 13.01
C VAL A 93 10.02 5.15 13.77
N PRO A 94 9.59 5.84 14.84
CA PRO A 94 10.45 6.78 15.56
C PRO A 94 11.65 6.07 16.19
N LYS A 95 11.47 4.88 16.76
CA LYS A 95 12.57 4.06 17.33
C LYS A 95 13.63 3.74 16.28
N LEU A 96 13.22 3.42 15.05
CA LEU A 96 14.14 3.15 13.96
C LEU A 96 14.91 4.42 13.56
N ILE A 97 14.22 5.54 13.42
CA ILE A 97 14.84 6.82 13.01
C ILE A 97 15.81 7.35 14.07
N GLU A 98 15.46 7.24 15.36
CA GLU A 98 16.30 7.69 16.47
C GLU A 98 17.57 6.83 16.61
N LYS A 99 17.44 5.50 16.47
CA LYS A 99 18.55 4.57 16.70
C LYS A 99 19.45 4.39 15.47
N HIS A 100 18.87 4.44 14.26
CA HIS A 100 19.56 4.14 13.01
C HIS A 100 19.32 5.25 11.98
N LYS A 101 20.22 6.23 11.95
CA LYS A 101 20.20 7.32 10.96
C LYS A 101 20.53 6.86 9.53
N TYR A 102 21.24 5.75 9.40
CA TYR A 102 21.69 5.19 8.13
C TYR A 102 21.40 3.69 8.08
N ILE A 103 21.10 3.18 6.89
CA ILE A 103 20.90 1.76 6.62
C ILE A 103 22.05 1.32 5.71
N THR A 104 22.85 0.38 6.18
CA THR A 104 23.92 -0.24 5.38
C THR A 104 23.35 -1.44 4.64
N ILE A 105 23.50 -1.44 3.32
CA ILE A 105 23.05 -2.53 2.47
C ILE A 105 24.29 -3.31 2.03
N ASN A 106 24.40 -4.54 2.52
CA ASN A 106 25.46 -5.44 2.09
C ASN A 106 25.04 -6.09 0.78
N THR A 107 25.39 -5.44 -0.33
CA THR A 107 25.20 -5.98 -1.68
C THR A 107 26.08 -7.23 -1.78
N THR A 108 25.47 -8.42 -1.80
CA THR A 108 26.22 -9.62 -2.17
C THR A 108 26.35 -9.55 -3.68
N LEU A 109 27.49 -9.05 -4.17
CA LEU A 109 27.84 -9.04 -5.58
C LEU A 109 27.55 -10.42 -6.17
N LYS A 110 26.60 -10.48 -7.12
CA LYS A 110 26.34 -11.64 -7.96
C LYS A 110 27.08 -11.49 -9.27
#